data_AF-A0A7S3F290-F1
#
_entry.id   AF-A0A7S3F290-F1
#
_cell.length_a   1.000
_cell.length_b   1.000
_cell.length_c   1.000
_cell.angle_alpha   90.00
_cell.angle_beta   90.00
_cell.angle_gamma   90.00
#
_symmetry.space_group_name_H-M   'P 1'
#
loop_
_entity.id
_entity.type
_entity.pdbx_description
1 polymer ?
#
loop_
_entity_poly.entity_id
_entity_poly.type
_entity_poly.pdbx_seq_one_letter_code
_entity_poly.pdbx_strand_id
1 'polypeptide(L)'
;FLPAYTGLGPDDLDQKAFADAIFAGVSQSGGIWSHFKGWWDVRDDPNVLWIFFEDLMADLPAAIRRVADFLEIPLSESLLQTVVDRSSYAFMAAPENSHHFDDHFVRSFIAPKMGLQAGAPSRVSKVRKGGGKVGTKSKIDPAIRRQLEAKWNAILTGPTGCATYAELRAQLGLRL
;
A
#
# COMPACT_ATOMS: atom_id res chain seq x y z
N PHE A 1 -15.16 3.64 1.34
CA PHE A 1 -15.69 2.27 1.25
C PHE A 1 -14.73 1.29 1.88
N LEU A 2 -15.18 0.55 2.89
CA LEU A 2 -14.36 -0.44 3.57
C LEU A 2 -15.22 -1.69 3.80
N PRO A 3 -15.23 -2.64 2.85
CA PRO A 3 -16.00 -3.89 2.96
C PRO A 3 -15.84 -4.60 4.32
N ALA A 4 -14.65 -4.48 4.90
CA ALA A 4 -14.32 -4.98 6.22
C ALA A 4 -15.15 -4.43 7.38
N TYR A 5 -15.73 -3.23 7.24
CA TYR A 5 -16.61 -2.62 8.24
C TYR A 5 -18.09 -2.70 7.87
N THR A 6 -18.43 -3.03 6.62
CA THR A 6 -19.82 -3.09 6.16
C THR A 6 -20.47 -4.46 6.35
N GLY A 7 -19.82 -5.37 7.10
CA GLY A 7 -20.37 -6.69 7.41
C GLY A 7 -20.45 -7.65 6.21
N LEU A 8 -19.84 -7.30 5.08
CA LEU A 8 -19.82 -8.15 3.89
C LEU A 8 -18.98 -9.42 4.16
N GLY A 9 -19.55 -10.57 3.84
CA GLY A 9 -18.86 -11.84 3.75
C GLY A 9 -17.92 -11.91 2.54
N PRO A 10 -16.99 -12.90 2.51
CA PRO A 10 -16.03 -13.06 1.43
C PRO A 10 -16.63 -13.20 0.02
N ASP A 11 -17.86 -13.70 -0.09
CA ASP A 11 -18.53 -13.98 -1.37
C ASP A 11 -19.62 -12.95 -1.72
N ASP A 12 -19.86 -11.95 -0.87
CA ASP A 12 -20.90 -10.93 -1.09
C ASP A 12 -20.53 -9.93 -2.20
N LEU A 13 -19.26 -9.91 -2.62
CA LEU A 13 -18.75 -8.97 -3.61
C LEU A 13 -17.66 -9.61 -4.47
N ASP A 14 -17.93 -9.74 -5.76
CA ASP A 14 -16.93 -10.19 -6.72
C ASP A 14 -15.92 -9.08 -7.08
N GLN A 15 -14.85 -9.45 -7.79
CA GLN A 15 -13.80 -8.50 -8.18
C GLN A 15 -14.33 -7.37 -9.08
N LYS A 16 -15.32 -7.65 -9.94
CA LYS A 16 -15.83 -6.68 -10.92
C LYS A 16 -16.69 -5.66 -10.22
N ALA A 17 -17.65 -6.09 -9.41
CA ALA A 17 -18.49 -5.22 -8.59
C ALA A 17 -17.63 -4.36 -7.65
N PHE A 18 -16.58 -4.94 -7.05
CA PHE A 18 -15.61 -4.16 -6.28
C PHE A 18 -14.90 -3.10 -7.12
N ALA A 19 -14.33 -3.47 -8.27
CA ALA A 19 -13.61 -2.54 -9.14
C ALA A 19 -14.50 -1.41 -9.67
N ASP A 20 -15.69 -1.75 -10.16
CA ASP A 20 -16.67 -0.79 -10.69
C ASP A 20 -17.07 0.22 -9.61
N ALA A 21 -17.36 -0.24 -8.39
CA ALA A 21 -17.69 0.64 -7.28
C ALA A 21 -16.52 1.58 -6.93
N ILE A 22 -15.29 1.04 -6.79
CA ILE A 22 -14.09 1.83 -6.50
C ILE A 22 -13.87 2.92 -7.56
N PHE A 23 -14.01 2.59 -8.85
CA PHE A 23 -13.85 3.56 -9.93
C PHE A 23 -15.03 4.51 -10.11
N ALA A 24 -16.20 4.17 -9.59
CA ALA A 24 -17.35 5.07 -9.46
C ALA A 24 -17.24 6.04 -8.26
N GLY A 25 -16.15 5.97 -7.48
CA GLY A 25 -15.86 6.97 -6.44
C GLY A 25 -16.31 6.60 -5.04
N VAL A 26 -16.69 5.35 -4.77
CA VAL A 26 -17.03 4.90 -3.39
C VAL A 26 -15.80 4.92 -2.45
N SER A 27 -14.59 5.00 -3.01
CA SER A 27 -13.33 5.12 -2.28
C SER A 27 -12.37 6.07 -3.00
N GLN A 28 -11.57 6.79 -2.21
CA GLN A 28 -10.41 7.55 -2.69
C GLN A 28 -9.40 6.68 -3.45
N SER A 29 -9.38 5.36 -3.22
CA SER A 29 -8.53 4.41 -3.94
C SER A 29 -8.75 4.43 -5.47
N GLY A 30 -9.93 4.85 -5.95
CA GLY A 30 -10.20 4.97 -7.38
C GLY A 30 -9.36 6.05 -8.08
N GLY A 31 -8.79 6.99 -7.32
CA GLY A 31 -7.95 8.10 -7.81
C GLY A 31 -6.44 7.86 -7.70
N ILE A 32 -5.99 6.61 -7.53
CA ILE A 32 -4.58 6.28 -7.27
C ILE A 32 -3.60 6.81 -8.34
N TRP A 33 -3.97 6.84 -9.62
CA TRP A 33 -3.11 7.40 -10.67
C TRP A 33 -2.93 8.91 -10.54
N SER A 34 -3.99 9.65 -10.19
CA SER A 34 -3.87 11.08 -9.92
C SER A 34 -2.99 11.35 -8.70
N HIS A 35 -3.07 10.48 -7.69
CA HIS A 35 -2.17 10.52 -6.53
C HIS A 35 -0.71 10.32 -6.96
N PHE A 36 -0.42 9.32 -7.81
CA PHE A 36 0.93 9.11 -8.36
C PHE A 36 1.41 10.27 -9.22
N LYS A 37 0.52 10.85 -10.04
CA LYS A 37 0.86 12.02 -10.85
C LYS A 37 1.25 13.20 -9.98
N GLY A 38 0.53 13.45 -8.87
CA GLY A 38 0.88 14.52 -7.94
C GLY A 38 2.31 14.38 -7.39
N TRP A 39 2.69 13.18 -6.96
CA TRP A 39 4.07 12.90 -6.54
C TRP A 39 5.08 12.94 -7.68
N TRP A 40 4.65 12.60 -8.90
CA TRP A 40 5.51 12.66 -10.07
C TRP A 40 5.89 14.11 -10.40
N ASP A 41 4.94 15.03 -10.26
CA ASP A 41 5.13 16.45 -10.55
C ASP A 41 6.20 17.08 -9.62
N VAL A 42 6.38 16.54 -8.41
CA VAL A 42 7.38 16.99 -7.41
C VAL A 42 8.52 16.01 -7.19
N ARG A 43 8.70 15.02 -8.08
CA ARG A 43 9.67 13.92 -7.90
C ARG A 43 11.14 14.35 -7.85
N ASP A 44 11.45 15.54 -8.36
CA ASP A 44 12.79 16.11 -8.39
C ASP A 44 13.03 17.07 -7.20
N ASP A 45 12.06 17.22 -6.29
CA ASP A 45 12.23 17.95 -5.03
C ASP A 45 13.18 17.17 -4.10
N PRO A 46 14.22 17.80 -3.53
CA PRO A 46 15.16 17.14 -2.65
C PRO A 46 14.53 16.59 -1.35
N ASN A 47 13.31 17.02 -1.01
CA ASN A 47 12.53 16.52 0.13
C ASN A 47 11.52 15.44 -0.26
N VAL A 48 11.65 14.85 -1.45
CA VAL A 48 10.78 13.76 -1.93
C VAL A 48 11.62 12.52 -2.25
N LEU A 49 11.43 11.46 -1.46
CA LEU A 49 12.01 10.15 -1.73
C LEU A 49 10.95 9.19 -2.29
N TRP A 50 11.20 8.68 -3.49
CA TRP A 50 10.42 7.58 -4.06
C TRP A 50 10.97 6.23 -3.59
N ILE A 51 10.13 5.44 -2.93
CA ILE A 51 10.43 4.07 -2.51
C ILE A 51 9.35 3.12 -3.02
N PHE A 52 9.76 1.94 -3.47
CA PHE A 52 8.83 0.93 -3.98
C PHE A 52 8.73 -0.24 -3.01
N PHE A 53 7.51 -0.73 -2.82
CA PHE A 53 7.27 -1.87 -1.94
C PHE A 53 8.05 -3.10 -2.37
N GLU A 54 8.24 -3.28 -3.68
CA GLU A 54 9.04 -4.35 -4.23
C GLU A 54 10.53 -4.26 -3.86
N ASP A 55 11.08 -3.05 -3.64
CA ASP A 55 12.46 -2.87 -3.18
C ASP A 55 12.58 -3.25 -1.70
N LEU A 56 11.59 -2.84 -0.88
CA LEU A 56 11.51 -3.22 0.53
C LEU A 56 11.49 -4.75 0.70
N MET A 57 10.78 -5.44 -0.18
CA MET A 57 10.67 -6.90 -0.15
C MET A 57 11.91 -7.61 -0.71
N ALA A 58 12.65 -6.97 -1.61
CA ALA A 58 13.86 -7.53 -2.21
C ALA A 58 15.08 -7.40 -1.27
N ASP A 59 15.28 -6.22 -0.70
CA ASP A 59 16.38 -5.93 0.23
C ASP A 59 15.97 -4.81 1.21
N LEU A 60 15.37 -5.23 2.32
CA LEU A 60 14.92 -4.31 3.37
C LEU A 60 16.08 -3.51 3.98
N PRO A 61 17.24 -4.10 4.34
CA PRO A 61 18.39 -3.33 4.81
C PRO A 61 18.84 -2.23 3.84
N ALA A 62 18.97 -2.52 2.55
CA ALA A 62 19.37 -1.52 1.55
C ALA A 62 18.35 -0.38 1.46
N ALA A 63 17.06 -0.71 1.47
CA ALA A 63 16.00 0.29 1.44
C ALA A 63 15.99 1.17 2.70
N ILE A 64 16.24 0.61 3.89
CA ILE A 64 16.39 1.37 5.14
C ILE A 64 17.58 2.31 5.08
N ARG A 65 18.74 1.86 4.55
CA ARG A 65 19.91 2.73 4.37
C ARG A 65 19.56 3.94 3.49
N ARG A 66 18.87 3.72 2.37
CA ARG A 66 18.41 4.80 1.48
C ARG A 66 17.48 5.80 2.18
N VAL A 67 16.56 5.33 3.02
CA VAL A 67 15.69 6.21 3.81
C VAL A 67 16.49 6.98 4.86
N ALA A 68 17.45 6.34 5.53
CA ALA A 68 18.30 6.98 6.51
C ALA A 68 19.19 8.06 5.88
N ASP A 69 19.79 7.78 4.72
CA ASP A 69 20.60 8.73 3.96
C ASP A 69 19.76 9.95 3.54
N PHE A 70 18.55 9.72 3.02
CA PHE A 70 17.62 10.79 2.65
C PHE A 70 17.19 11.66 3.84
N LEU A 71 17.00 11.06 5.02
CA LEU A 71 16.67 11.79 6.25
C LEU A 71 17.90 12.35 6.98
N GLU A 72 19.11 12.18 6.42
CA GLU A 72 20.39 12.55 7.01
C GLU A 72 20.60 11.96 8.43
N ILE A 73 20.12 10.74 8.65
CA ILE A 73 20.24 10.02 9.93
C ILE A 73 21.50 9.14 9.90
N PRO A 74 22.50 9.36 10.77
CA PRO A 74 23.64 8.46 10.91
C PRO A 74 23.18 7.06 11.32
N LEU A 75 23.42 6.09 10.45
CA LEU A 75 22.91 4.73 10.63
C LEU A 75 24.03 3.78 11.06
N SER A 76 24.14 3.55 12.37
CA SER A 76 24.99 2.48 12.89
C SER A 76 24.43 1.10 12.51
N GLU A 77 25.29 0.09 12.51
CA GLU A 77 24.86 -1.29 12.22
C GLU A 77 23.85 -1.80 13.25
N SER A 78 24.00 -1.42 14.52
CA SER A 78 23.05 -1.75 15.58
C SER A 78 21.68 -1.12 15.37
N LEU A 79 21.65 0.14 14.92
CA LEU A 79 20.40 0.84 14.62
C LEU A 79 19.73 0.21 13.40
N LEU A 80 20.48 -0.06 12.32
CA LEU A 80 19.96 -0.77 11.16
C LEU A 80 19.32 -2.10 11.54
N GLN A 81 20.02 -2.94 12.29
CA GLN A 81 19.49 -4.25 12.70
C GLN A 81 18.20 -4.11 13.52
N THR A 82 18.11 -3.09 14.37
CA THR A 82 16.91 -2.78 15.14
C THR A 82 15.74 -2.37 14.22
N VAL A 83 15.98 -1.53 13.22
CA VAL A 83 14.94 -1.08 12.29
C VAL A 83 14.50 -2.23 11.38
N VAL A 84 15.42 -3.06 10.90
CA VAL A 84 15.11 -4.26 10.10
C VAL A 84 14.20 -5.21 10.88
N ASP A 85 14.55 -5.51 12.14
CA ASP A 85 13.74 -6.38 12.99
C ASP A 85 12.33 -5.81 13.19
N ARG A 86 12.22 -4.54 13.59
CA ARG A 86 10.94 -3.87 13.87
C ARG A 86 10.07 -3.65 12.63
N SER A 87 10.68 -3.59 11.44
CA SER A 87 9.98 -3.47 10.16
C SER A 87 9.67 -4.82 9.53
N SER A 88 10.04 -5.93 10.18
CA SER A 88 9.81 -7.27 9.66
C SER A 88 8.36 -7.72 9.84
N TYR A 89 7.87 -8.57 8.95
CA TYR A 89 6.56 -9.20 9.12
C TYR A 89 6.48 -9.98 10.45
N ALA A 90 7.55 -10.68 10.83
CA ALA A 90 7.57 -11.48 12.06
C ALA A 90 7.31 -10.61 13.29
N PHE A 91 7.99 -9.46 13.40
CA PHE A 91 7.76 -8.50 14.46
C PHE A 91 6.34 -7.93 14.39
N MET A 92 5.90 -7.42 13.23
CA MET A 92 4.60 -6.76 13.08
C MET A 92 3.41 -7.71 13.32
N ALA A 93 3.55 -8.99 12.99
CA ALA A 93 2.50 -9.99 13.12
C ALA A 93 2.49 -10.69 14.49
N ALA A 94 3.51 -10.48 15.33
CA ALA A 94 3.57 -11.06 16.65
C ALA A 94 2.39 -10.56 17.52
N PRO A 95 1.72 -11.42 18.32
CA PRO A 95 0.57 -11.03 19.14
C PRO A 95 0.81 -9.78 19.99
N GLU A 96 1.97 -9.70 20.63
CA GLU A 96 2.42 -8.59 21.48
C GLU A 96 2.56 -7.26 20.72
N ASN A 97 2.87 -7.28 19.42
CA ASN A 97 3.14 -6.09 18.62
C ASN A 97 1.99 -5.73 17.67
N SER A 98 1.13 -6.68 17.33
CA SER A 98 0.10 -6.54 16.29
C SER A 98 -0.85 -5.35 16.51
N HIS A 99 -1.09 -4.99 17.78
CA HIS A 99 -1.93 -3.85 18.17
C HIS A 99 -1.37 -2.49 17.73
N HIS A 100 -0.06 -2.37 17.46
CA HIS A 100 0.55 -1.16 16.92
C HIS A 100 0.19 -0.92 15.45
N PHE A 101 -0.25 -1.96 14.74
CA PHE A 101 -0.45 -1.94 13.29
C PHE A 101 -1.91 -2.07 12.89
N ASP A 102 -2.84 -2.24 13.84
CA ASP A 102 -4.26 -2.38 13.55
C ASP A 102 -5.03 -1.04 13.58
N ASP A 103 -6.34 -1.11 13.32
CA ASP A 103 -7.23 0.06 13.29
C ASP A 103 -8.08 0.19 14.57
N HIS A 104 -7.63 -0.31 15.72
CA HIS A 104 -8.45 -0.32 16.93
C HIS A 104 -8.99 1.07 17.31
N PHE A 105 -8.20 2.15 17.10
CA PHE A 105 -8.64 3.52 17.36
C PHE A 105 -9.78 3.96 16.42
N VAL A 106 -9.66 3.72 15.12
CA VAL A 106 -10.72 4.06 14.15
C VAL A 106 -11.96 3.23 14.44
N ARG A 107 -11.74 1.94 14.72
CA ARG A 107 -12.80 0.97 14.94
C ARG A 107 -13.58 1.26 16.22
N SER A 108 -12.93 1.63 17.31
CA SER A 108 -13.60 2.01 18.56
C SER A 108 -14.48 3.26 18.37
N PHE A 109 -14.08 4.19 17.50
CA PHE A 109 -14.84 5.39 17.18
C PHE A 109 -16.02 5.13 16.23
N ILE A 110 -15.85 4.27 15.22
CA ILE A 110 -16.84 4.03 14.15
C ILE A 110 -17.85 2.94 14.53
N ALA A 111 -17.45 1.91 15.28
CA ALA A 111 -18.30 0.76 15.60
C ALA A 111 -19.67 1.16 16.22
N PRO A 112 -19.74 2.03 17.24
CA PRO A 112 -21.03 2.46 17.81
C PRO A 112 -21.92 3.17 16.79
N LYS A 113 -21.32 3.96 15.89
CA LYS A 113 -22.04 4.70 14.84
C LYS A 113 -22.61 3.79 13.77
N MET A 114 -22.03 2.61 13.59
CA MET A 114 -22.48 1.58 12.67
C MET A 114 -23.40 0.54 13.33
N GLY A 115 -23.74 0.70 14.61
CA GLY A 115 -24.52 -0.29 15.36
C GLY A 115 -23.77 -1.60 15.60
N LEU A 116 -22.43 -1.61 15.49
CA LEU A 116 -21.61 -2.77 15.80
C LEU A 116 -21.44 -2.90 17.31
N GLN A 117 -21.51 -4.12 17.83
CA GLN A 117 -21.33 -4.40 19.26
C GLN A 117 -19.93 -3.96 19.74
N ALA A 118 -19.88 -3.25 20.87
CA ALA A 118 -18.63 -2.90 21.53
C ALA A 118 -17.82 -4.16 21.84
N GLY A 119 -16.55 -4.17 21.44
CA GLY A 119 -15.66 -5.33 21.66
C GLY A 119 -15.84 -6.50 20.69
N ALA A 120 -16.72 -6.40 19.67
CA ALA A 120 -16.76 -7.40 18.60
C ALA A 120 -15.33 -7.58 18.02
N PRO A 121 -14.85 -8.79 17.72
CA PRO A 121 -13.50 -8.98 17.17
C PRO A 121 -13.41 -8.44 15.73
N SER A 122 -12.26 -7.85 15.37
CA SER A 122 -12.00 -7.51 13.96
C SER A 122 -11.75 -8.81 13.20
N ARG A 123 -12.46 -9.00 12.09
CA ARG A 123 -12.23 -10.14 11.19
C ARG A 123 -11.10 -9.89 10.19
N VAL A 124 -10.56 -8.67 10.17
CA VAL A 124 -9.46 -8.26 9.29
C VAL A 124 -8.31 -7.71 10.10
N SER A 125 -7.09 -8.03 9.68
CA SER A 125 -5.85 -7.44 10.18
C SER A 125 -5.24 -6.56 9.09
N LYS A 126 -4.58 -5.48 9.50
CA LYS A 126 -3.78 -4.63 8.61
C LYS A 126 -2.44 -5.25 8.25
N VAL A 127 -1.95 -6.18 9.07
CA VAL A 127 -0.83 -7.04 8.74
C VAL A 127 -1.38 -8.32 8.13
N ARG A 128 -1.24 -8.45 6.81
CA ARG A 128 -1.74 -9.60 6.05
C ARG A 128 -1.07 -10.89 6.53
N LYS A 129 -1.86 -11.93 6.85
CA LYS A 129 -1.34 -13.26 7.20
C LYS A 129 -0.42 -13.80 6.11
N GLY A 130 0.78 -14.23 6.51
CA GLY A 130 1.82 -14.74 5.62
C GLY A 130 2.60 -13.64 4.89
N GLY A 131 2.53 -12.39 5.37
CA GLY A 131 3.35 -11.28 4.91
C GLY A 131 2.91 -10.64 3.60
N GLY A 132 3.68 -9.60 3.24
CA GLY A 132 3.63 -8.95 1.95
C GLY A 132 4.03 -9.90 0.83
N LYS A 133 3.41 -9.74 -0.35
CA LYS A 133 3.72 -10.54 -1.53
C LYS A 133 3.88 -9.62 -2.73
N VAL A 134 4.89 -9.91 -3.53
CA VAL A 134 5.12 -9.30 -4.85
C VAL A 134 4.87 -10.38 -5.91
N GLY A 135 4.36 -9.99 -7.07
CA GLY A 135 4.28 -10.87 -8.23
C GLY A 135 3.18 -11.94 -8.21
N THR A 136 2.51 -12.20 -7.08
CA THR A 136 1.30 -13.05 -7.06
C THR A 136 0.13 -12.27 -7.62
N LYS A 137 0.02 -12.26 -8.96
CA LYS A 137 -1.20 -11.90 -9.65
C LYS A 137 -2.24 -12.96 -9.28
N SER A 138 -3.07 -12.70 -8.26
CA SER A 138 -4.42 -13.24 -8.28
C SER A 138 -4.97 -13.05 -9.70
N LYS A 139 -5.70 -14.03 -10.25
CA LYS A 139 -6.29 -13.87 -11.58
C LYS A 139 -7.25 -12.68 -11.54
N ILE A 140 -6.76 -11.51 -11.94
CA ILE A 140 -7.54 -10.29 -12.12
C ILE A 140 -8.31 -10.50 -13.42
N ASP A 141 -9.61 -10.24 -13.38
CA ASP A 141 -10.45 -10.29 -14.57
C ASP A 141 -9.84 -9.42 -15.71
N PRO A 142 -9.73 -9.93 -16.95
CA PRO A 142 -9.16 -9.17 -18.06
C PRO A 142 -9.84 -7.83 -18.32
N ALA A 143 -11.14 -7.70 -18.04
CA ALA A 143 -11.86 -6.44 -18.16
C ALA A 143 -11.38 -5.42 -17.12
N ILE A 144 -11.17 -5.84 -15.86
CA ILE A 144 -10.61 -4.99 -14.81
C ILE A 144 -9.19 -4.56 -15.18
N ARG A 145 -8.36 -5.49 -15.68
CA ARG A 145 -7.01 -5.16 -16.17
C ARG A 145 -7.03 -4.06 -17.23
N ARG A 146 -7.92 -4.16 -18.23
CA ARG A 146 -8.07 -3.12 -19.26
C ARG A 146 -8.50 -1.78 -18.67
N GLN A 147 -9.38 -1.77 -17.65
CA GLN A 147 -9.75 -0.52 -16.96
C GLN A 147 -8.55 0.11 -16.23
N LEU A 148 -7.72 -0.69 -15.57
CA LEU A 148 -6.49 -0.22 -14.89
C LEU A 148 -5.51 0.39 -15.91
N GLU A 149 -5.28 -0.29 -17.02
CA GLU A 149 -4.39 0.15 -18.11
C GLU A 149 -4.93 1.42 -18.79
N ALA A 150 -6.23 1.52 -19.03
CA ALA A 150 -6.85 2.71 -19.59
C ALA A 150 -6.65 3.94 -18.69
N LYS A 151 -6.82 3.79 -17.36
CA LYS A 151 -6.58 4.87 -16.39
C LYS A 151 -5.11 5.26 -16.31
N TRP A 152 -4.19 4.28 -16.38
CA TRP A 152 -2.75 4.55 -16.47
C TRP A 152 -2.44 5.40 -17.71
N ASN A 153 -2.89 4.96 -18.88
CA ASN A 153 -2.61 5.64 -20.14
C ASN A 153 -3.16 7.07 -20.16
N ALA A 154 -4.38 7.27 -19.63
CA ALA A 154 -5.02 8.56 -19.60
C ALA A 154 -4.33 9.58 -18.66
N ILE A 155 -3.70 9.12 -17.58
CA ILE A 155 -3.23 10.00 -16.49
C ILE A 155 -1.71 10.08 -16.40
N LEU A 156 -1.01 8.96 -16.59
CA LEU A 156 0.42 8.85 -16.32
C LEU A 156 1.28 8.80 -17.57
N THR A 157 0.86 8.13 -18.65
CA THR A 157 1.76 7.94 -19.81
C THR A 157 2.26 9.25 -20.42
N GLY A 158 1.40 10.27 -20.56
CA GLY A 158 1.84 11.59 -21.03
C GLY A 158 2.84 12.26 -20.09
N PRO A 159 2.50 12.46 -18.80
CA PRO A 159 3.40 13.11 -17.83
C PRO A 159 4.69 12.34 -17.53
N THR A 160 4.66 11.01 -17.52
CA THR A 160 5.81 10.19 -17.09
C THR A 160 6.64 9.66 -18.26
N GLY A 161 6.04 9.51 -19.43
CA GLY A 161 6.64 8.78 -20.55
C GLY A 161 6.63 7.25 -20.38
N CYS A 162 6.14 6.73 -19.25
CA CYS A 162 6.09 5.30 -18.97
C CYS A 162 4.77 4.69 -19.46
N ALA A 163 4.85 3.65 -20.28
CA ALA A 163 3.70 2.85 -20.67
C ALA A 163 3.22 1.93 -19.53
N THR A 164 4.08 1.63 -18.56
CA THR A 164 3.75 0.71 -17.46
C THR A 164 4.31 1.15 -16.11
N TYR A 165 3.74 0.62 -15.03
CA TYR A 165 4.29 0.77 -13.67
C TYR A 165 5.71 0.20 -13.54
N ALA A 166 6.01 -0.89 -14.25
CA ALA A 166 7.35 -1.47 -14.23
C ALA A 166 8.40 -0.51 -14.81
N GLU A 167 8.06 0.20 -15.89
CA GLU A 167 8.92 1.25 -16.46
C GLU A 167 9.06 2.44 -15.51
N LEU A 168 7.97 2.90 -14.88
CA LEU A 168 8.02 3.97 -13.88
C LEU A 168 8.97 3.62 -12.73
N ARG A 169 8.84 2.40 -12.19
CA ARG A 169 9.72 1.90 -11.14
C ARG A 169 11.16 1.78 -11.61
N ALA A 170 11.41 1.30 -12.83
CA ALA A 170 12.77 1.24 -13.37
C ALA A 170 13.40 2.63 -13.53
N GLN A 171 12.62 3.62 -13.95
CA GLN A 171 13.09 5.00 -14.12
C GLN A 171 13.43 5.67 -12.78
N LEU A 172 12.66 5.40 -11.73
CA LEU A 172 12.83 6.04 -10.42
C LEU A 172 13.70 5.23 -9.45
N GLY A 173 13.72 3.91 -9.59
CA GLY A 173 14.51 3.00 -8.73
C GLY A 173 16.02 3.11 -8.96
N LEU A 174 16.45 3.73 -10.07
CA LEU A 174 17.86 4.01 -10.38
C LEU A 174 18.35 5.38 -9.88
N ARG A 175 17.49 6.18 -9.23
CA ARG A 175 17.88 7.48 -8.69
C ARG A 175 18.41 7.32 -7.26
N LEU A 176 19.74 7.34 -7.17
CA LEU A 176 20.50 7.74 -5.99
C LEU A 176 20.57 9.26 -5.95
#